data_AF-A0A976H9M4-F1
#
_entry.id   AF-A0A976H9M4-F1
#
_cell.length_a   1.000
_cell.length_b   1.000
_cell.length_c   1.000
_cell.angle_alpha   90.00
_cell.angle_beta   90.00
_cell.angle_gamma   90.00
#
_symmetry.space_group_name_H-M   'P 1'
#
loop_
_entity.id
_entity.type
_entity.pdbx_description
1 polymer ?
#
loop_
_entity_poly.entity_id
_entity_poly.type
_entity_poly.pdbx_seq_one_letter_code
_entity_poly.pdbx_strand_id
1 'polypeptide(L)'
;MNMYFYSNPYYKAIDPVDEGYSPFSDNHLLTLIFYWVVFVVSVLTIWSKRNQLSPLVHAIALIFILIGIFINFIVVFHISMHYDARDEYNEGISYPFFFMPIMSIIIGIILLLQSINNEIDKTLGRTYNNQYLNAINTFLADKYNRLVQY
;
A
#
# COMPACT_ATOMS: atom_id res chain seq x y z
N MET A 1 -10.19 27.45 4.01
CA MET A 1 -9.69 26.36 3.15
C MET A 1 -10.68 25.23 3.32
N ASN A 2 -11.77 25.29 2.54
CA ASN A 2 -12.88 24.33 2.65
C ASN A 2 -12.50 23.09 1.87
N MET A 3 -12.45 21.97 2.57
CA MET A 3 -12.10 20.66 2.04
C MET A 3 -13.37 19.82 2.10
N TYR A 4 -14.45 20.28 1.48
CA TYR A 4 -15.78 19.69 1.67
C TYR A 4 -16.59 19.78 0.39
N PHE A 5 -16.70 18.65 -0.31
CA PHE A 5 -17.88 18.37 -1.14
C PHE A 5 -18.83 17.38 -0.43
N TYR A 6 -18.41 16.85 0.73
CA TYR A 6 -19.18 15.94 1.57
C TYR A 6 -18.80 16.15 3.04
N SER A 7 -19.63 16.88 3.79
CA SER A 7 -19.32 17.33 5.16
C SER A 7 -20.07 16.55 6.25
N ASN A 8 -21.02 15.69 5.86
CA ASN A 8 -21.86 15.02 6.84
C ASN A 8 -21.29 13.66 7.25
N PRO A 9 -21.16 13.39 8.56
CA PRO A 9 -20.71 12.08 9.04
C PRO A 9 -21.77 11.00 8.78
N TYR A 10 -21.34 9.78 8.45
CA TYR A 10 -22.23 8.66 8.10
C TYR A 10 -23.28 8.30 9.16
N TYR A 11 -23.04 8.66 10.42
CA TYR A 11 -23.93 8.37 11.55
C TYR A 11 -25.03 9.42 11.74
N LYS A 12 -25.04 10.50 10.95
CA LYS A 12 -26.04 11.57 11.01
C LYS A 12 -26.94 11.49 9.79
N ALA A 13 -28.24 11.31 9.99
CA ALA A 13 -29.18 11.36 8.87
C ALA A 13 -29.10 12.74 8.17
N ILE A 14 -28.96 12.70 6.85
CA ILE A 14 -28.94 13.89 5.97
C ILE A 14 -30.22 13.94 5.13
N ASP A 15 -30.66 15.15 4.84
CA ASP A 15 -31.74 15.40 3.88
C ASP A 15 -31.18 15.28 2.45
N PRO A 16 -31.93 14.77 1.44
CA PRO A 16 -31.52 14.77 0.03
C PRO A 16 -31.05 16.13 -0.55
N VAL A 17 -31.27 17.25 0.14
CA VAL A 17 -30.76 18.59 -0.24
C VAL A 17 -29.41 18.93 0.40
N ASP A 18 -28.97 18.17 1.39
CA ASP A 18 -27.68 18.37 2.07
C ASP A 18 -26.50 17.84 1.24
N GLU A 19 -25.31 18.41 1.47
CA GLU A 19 -24.05 17.85 0.99
C GLU A 19 -23.92 16.41 1.52
N GLY A 20 -23.65 15.45 0.63
CA GLY A 20 -23.70 14.02 0.94
C GLY A 20 -22.76 13.56 2.07
N TYR A 21 -22.77 12.26 2.34
CA TYR A 21 -21.91 11.67 3.36
C TYR A 21 -20.42 11.77 3.01
N SER A 22 -19.60 12.18 3.98
CA SER A 22 -18.15 12.14 3.84
C SER A 22 -17.68 10.71 3.50
N PRO A 23 -16.80 10.54 2.50
CA PRO A 23 -16.26 9.23 2.15
C PRO A 23 -15.41 8.62 3.28
N PHE A 24 -14.92 9.47 4.19
CA PHE A 24 -14.15 9.06 5.35
C PHE A 24 -14.91 9.37 6.63
N SER A 25 -15.07 8.38 7.50
CA SER A 25 -15.66 8.60 8.82
C SER A 25 -14.72 9.43 9.70
N ASP A 26 -15.23 10.54 10.24
CA ASP A 26 -14.50 11.41 11.17
C ASP A 26 -13.94 10.63 12.38
N ASN A 27 -14.67 9.60 12.85
CA ASN A 27 -14.28 8.76 13.99
C ASN A 27 -13.03 7.92 13.72
N HIS A 28 -12.68 7.67 12.46
CA HIS A 28 -11.55 6.85 12.05
C HIS A 28 -10.46 7.63 11.31
N LEU A 29 -10.58 8.96 11.26
CA LEU A 29 -9.64 9.84 10.57
C LEU A 29 -8.23 9.74 11.18
N LEU A 30 -8.12 9.70 12.51
CA LEU A 30 -6.83 9.54 13.19
C LEU A 30 -6.15 8.20 12.84
N THR A 31 -6.93 7.12 12.77
CA THR A 31 -6.44 5.81 12.36
C THR A 31 -5.93 5.83 10.91
N LEU A 32 -6.64 6.51 10.01
CA LEU A 32 -6.22 6.65 8.61
C LEU A 32 -4.90 7.44 8.50
N ILE A 33 -4.78 8.55 9.23
CA ILE A 33 -3.53 9.34 9.29
C ILE A 33 -2.38 8.48 9.82
N PHE A 34 -2.61 7.71 10.89
CA PHE A 34 -1.60 6.82 11.45
C PHE A 34 -1.07 5.84 10.40
N TYR A 35 -1.96 5.11 9.71
CA TYR A 35 -1.54 4.16 8.68
C TYR A 35 -0.87 4.83 7.49
N TRP A 36 -1.31 6.04 7.11
CA TRP A 36 -0.65 6.82 6.07
C TRP A 36 0.78 7.21 6.47
N VAL A 37 0.99 7.73 7.68
CA VAL A 37 2.32 8.10 8.18
C VAL A 37 3.23 6.87 8.22
N VAL A 38 2.75 5.76 8.78
CA VAL A 38 3.56 4.54 8.91
C VAL A 38 3.87 3.93 7.55
N PHE A 39 2.95 4.02 6.58
CA PHE A 39 3.20 3.63 5.19
C PHE A 39 4.33 4.46 4.57
N VAL A 40 4.26 5.79 4.65
CA VAL A 40 5.29 6.69 4.11
C VAL A 40 6.64 6.43 4.76
N VAL A 41 6.69 6.29 6.09
CA VAL A 41 7.92 5.96 6.81
C VAL A 41 8.48 4.61 6.36
N SER A 42 7.63 3.61 6.14
CA SER A 42 8.05 2.28 5.68
C SER A 42 8.61 2.31 4.26
N VAL A 43 7.96 3.03 3.35
CA VAL A 43 8.43 3.28 1.98
C VAL A 43 9.80 3.96 2.01
N LEU A 44 9.96 5.04 2.77
CA LEU A 44 11.23 5.75 2.91
C LEU A 44 12.33 4.87 3.54
N THR A 45 11.96 4.05 4.52
CA THR A 45 12.90 3.14 5.20
C THR A 45 13.47 2.11 4.23
N ILE A 46 12.60 1.42 3.47
CA ILE A 46 13.01 0.42 2.48
C ILE A 46 13.78 1.06 1.33
N TRP A 47 13.33 2.23 0.86
CA TRP A 47 14.00 2.97 -0.21
C TRP A 47 15.42 3.39 0.19
N SER A 48 15.58 3.99 1.39
CA SER A 48 16.86 4.54 1.84
C SER A 48 17.87 3.45 2.22
N LYS A 49 17.42 2.34 2.84
CA LYS A 49 18.31 1.35 3.46
C LYS A 49 18.23 -0.04 2.81
N ARG A 50 18.02 -0.06 1.49
CA ARG A 50 17.66 -1.22 0.67
C ARG A 50 18.43 -2.54 0.94
N ASN A 51 19.69 -2.49 1.37
CA ASN A 51 20.52 -3.67 1.68
C ASN A 51 21.09 -3.71 3.12
N GLN A 52 20.82 -2.72 3.95
CA GLN A 52 21.42 -2.58 5.30
C GLN A 52 20.41 -2.73 6.44
N LEU A 53 19.13 -2.97 6.11
CA LEU A 53 18.10 -3.19 7.13
C LEU A 53 18.27 -4.55 7.78
N SER A 54 18.14 -4.59 9.10
CA SER A 54 17.98 -5.84 9.82
C SER A 54 16.74 -6.58 9.30
N PRO A 55 16.75 -7.94 9.23
CA PRO A 55 15.63 -8.72 8.71
C PRO A 55 14.28 -8.40 9.37
N LEU A 56 14.29 -8.11 10.68
CA LEU A 56 13.10 -7.77 11.44
C LEU A 56 12.49 -6.43 10.99
N VAL A 57 13.30 -5.37 10.95
CA VAL A 57 12.83 -4.03 10.52
C VAL A 57 12.32 -4.09 9.07
N HIS A 58 13.00 -4.85 8.22
CA HIS A 58 12.60 -5.06 6.85
C HIS A 58 11.21 -5.72 6.75
N ALA A 59 10.98 -6.81 7.48
CA ALA A 59 9.69 -7.49 7.50
C ALA A 59 8.56 -6.59 8.02
N ILE A 60 8.80 -5.83 9.10
CA ILE A 60 7.82 -4.90 9.67
C ILE A 60 7.45 -3.80 8.65
N ALA A 61 8.46 -3.23 7.97
CA ALA A 61 8.21 -2.22 6.95
C ALA A 61 7.38 -2.79 5.77
N LEU A 62 7.64 -4.02 5.34
CA LEU A 62 6.83 -4.68 4.30
C LEU A 62 5.38 -4.92 4.74
N ILE A 63 5.15 -5.30 6.00
CA ILE A 63 3.79 -5.46 6.55
C ILE A 63 3.02 -4.15 6.44
N PHE A 64 3.63 -3.03 6.85
CA PHE A 64 2.99 -1.73 6.77
C PHE A 64 2.81 -1.24 5.32
N ILE A 65 3.73 -1.56 4.41
CA ILE A 65 3.52 -1.33 2.98
C ILE A 65 2.31 -2.11 2.48
N LEU A 66 2.17 -3.39 2.85
CA LEU A 66 1.06 -4.24 2.41
C LEU A 66 -0.29 -3.73 2.94
N ILE A 67 -0.36 -3.34 4.21
CA ILE A 67 -1.55 -2.71 4.79
C ILE A 67 -1.86 -1.40 4.06
N GLY A 68 -0.86 -0.57 3.79
CA GLY A 68 -1.03 0.69 3.07
C GLY A 68 -1.54 0.48 1.65
N ILE A 69 -1.06 -0.52 0.91
CA ILE A 69 -1.59 -0.87 -0.42
C ILE A 69 -3.06 -1.22 -0.34
N PHE A 70 -3.46 -2.06 0.63
CA PHE A 70 -4.85 -2.46 0.82
C PHE A 70 -5.76 -1.27 1.14
N ILE A 71 -5.33 -0.38 2.05
CA ILE A 71 -6.08 0.84 2.38
C ILE A 71 -6.20 1.75 1.15
N ASN A 72 -5.11 2.01 0.44
CA ASN A 72 -5.14 2.84 -0.77
C ASN A 72 -6.03 2.23 -1.87
N PHE A 73 -6.07 0.90 -1.98
CA PHE A 73 -6.99 0.22 -2.91
C PHE A 73 -8.46 0.49 -2.55
N ILE A 74 -8.82 0.39 -1.27
CA ILE A 74 -10.17 0.73 -0.80
C ILE A 74 -10.49 2.20 -1.09
N VAL A 75 -9.54 3.10 -0.87
CA VAL A 75 -9.71 4.54 -1.17
C VAL A 75 -9.99 4.77 -2.66
N VAL A 76 -9.18 4.18 -3.55
CA VAL A 76 -9.37 4.28 -5.00
C VAL A 76 -10.73 3.73 -5.41
N PHE A 77 -11.10 2.54 -4.89
CA PHE A 77 -12.41 1.94 -5.14
C PHE A 77 -13.55 2.85 -4.69
N HIS A 78 -13.46 3.43 -3.49
CA HIS A 78 -14.50 4.29 -2.94
C HIS A 78 -14.67 5.58 -3.76
N ILE A 79 -13.56 6.24 -4.12
CA ILE A 79 -13.58 7.43 -4.98
C ILE A 79 -14.16 7.09 -6.37
N SER A 80 -13.81 5.93 -6.92
CA SER A 80 -14.28 5.51 -8.25
C SER A 80 -15.79 5.26 -8.31
N MET A 81 -16.39 4.80 -7.21
CA MET A 81 -17.83 4.52 -7.12
C MET A 81 -18.68 5.78 -6.89
N HIS A 82 -18.10 6.83 -6.32
CA HIS A 82 -18.78 8.08 -5.99
C HIS A 82 -18.36 9.23 -6.91
N TYR A 83 -17.69 8.91 -8.02
CA TYR A 83 -17.34 9.89 -9.05
C TYR A 83 -18.58 10.26 -9.87
N ASP A 84 -19.21 11.41 -9.54
CA ASP A 84 -20.20 12.04 -10.42
C ASP A 84 -19.50 13.08 -11.31
N ALA A 85 -19.61 12.90 -12.62
CA ALA A 85 -19.02 13.79 -13.63
C ALA A 85 -19.60 15.22 -13.58
N ARG A 86 -20.66 15.47 -12.81
CA ARG A 86 -21.26 16.80 -12.64
C ARG A 86 -20.52 17.71 -11.65
N ASP A 87 -19.66 17.14 -10.79
CA ASP A 87 -18.84 17.89 -9.84
C ASP A 87 -17.51 18.38 -10.44
N GLU A 88 -17.25 18.06 -11.72
CA GLU A 88 -16.02 18.39 -12.46
C GLU A 88 -15.79 19.91 -12.62
N TYR A 89 -16.82 20.75 -12.41
CA TYR A 89 -16.73 22.20 -12.56
C TYR A 89 -16.16 22.94 -11.35
N ASN A 90 -16.04 22.30 -10.19
CA ASN A 90 -15.54 22.93 -8.98
C ASN A 90 -14.21 22.29 -8.50
N GLU A 91 -13.13 22.97 -8.89
CA GLU A 91 -11.86 23.06 -8.17
C GLU A 91 -10.82 21.94 -8.41
N GLY A 92 -9.62 22.37 -8.86
CA GLY A 92 -8.44 21.54 -9.18
C GLY A 92 -7.80 20.77 -8.01
N ILE A 93 -8.56 20.52 -6.94
CA ILE A 93 -8.18 19.78 -5.74
C ILE A 93 -8.51 18.28 -5.92
N SER A 94 -9.40 17.89 -6.83
CA SER A 94 -9.82 16.48 -7.03
C SER A 94 -8.73 15.58 -7.63
N TYR A 95 -7.84 16.11 -8.47
CA TYR A 95 -6.78 15.32 -9.13
C TYR A 95 -5.75 14.67 -8.18
N PRO A 96 -5.16 15.37 -7.20
CA PRO A 96 -4.22 14.75 -6.28
C PRO A 96 -4.86 13.67 -5.39
N PHE A 97 -6.14 13.79 -5.05
CA PHE A 97 -6.85 12.80 -4.22
C PHE A 97 -7.06 11.46 -4.93
N PHE A 98 -7.16 11.47 -6.27
CA PHE A 98 -7.21 10.23 -7.07
C PHE A 98 -5.80 9.71 -7.40
N PHE A 99 -4.88 10.60 -7.76
CA PHE A 99 -3.55 10.21 -8.23
C PHE A 99 -2.64 9.69 -7.11
N MET A 100 -2.67 10.33 -5.94
CA MET A 100 -1.82 9.98 -4.80
C MET A 100 -1.99 8.53 -4.30
N PRO A 101 -3.21 8.00 -4.08
CA PRO A 101 -3.37 6.62 -3.64
C PRO A 101 -2.96 5.61 -4.73
N ILE A 102 -3.19 5.91 -6.01
CA ILE A 102 -2.72 5.09 -7.13
C ILE A 102 -1.20 5.01 -7.15
N MET A 103 -0.51 6.15 -7.07
CA MET A 103 0.95 6.18 -7.01
C MET A 103 1.49 5.45 -5.78
N SER A 104 0.80 5.56 -4.65
CA SER A 104 1.16 4.83 -3.42
C SER A 104 1.08 3.31 -3.61
N ILE A 105 0.03 2.82 -4.30
CA ILE A 105 -0.11 1.40 -4.65
C ILE A 105 1.04 0.97 -5.57
N ILE A 106 1.31 1.72 -6.63
CA ILE A 106 2.36 1.40 -7.60
C ILE A 106 3.73 1.32 -6.92
N ILE A 107 4.09 2.35 -6.12
CA ILE A 107 5.36 2.39 -5.39
C ILE A 107 5.44 1.23 -4.40
N GLY A 108 4.35 0.94 -3.67
CA GLY A 108 4.29 -0.18 -2.73
C GLY A 108 4.54 -1.52 -3.41
N ILE A 109 3.91 -1.78 -4.56
CA ILE A 109 4.08 -3.01 -5.34
C ILE A 109 5.53 -3.12 -5.85
N ILE A 110 6.09 -2.04 -6.38
CA ILE A 110 7.48 -2.02 -6.86
C ILE A 110 8.44 -2.39 -5.72
N LEU A 111 8.30 -1.77 -4.54
CA LEU A 111 9.15 -2.06 -3.39
C LEU A 111 8.97 -3.49 -2.87
N LEU A 112 7.75 -4.04 -2.90
CA LEU A 112 7.49 -5.43 -2.54
C LEU A 112 8.19 -6.41 -3.48
N LEU A 113 7.99 -6.27 -4.79
CA LEU A 113 8.62 -7.14 -5.79
C LEU A 113 10.15 -7.06 -5.70
N GLN A 114 10.65 -5.84 -5.55
CA GLN A 114 12.06 -5.59 -5.41
C GLN A 114 12.65 -6.22 -4.13
N SER A 115 11.91 -6.18 -3.03
CA SER A 115 12.27 -6.85 -1.78
C SER A 115 12.28 -8.37 -1.91
N ILE A 116 11.28 -8.94 -2.59
CA ILE A 116 11.18 -10.39 -2.82
C ILE A 116 12.38 -10.86 -3.64
N ASN A 117 12.72 -10.17 -4.73
CA ASN A 117 13.87 -10.51 -5.56
C ASN A 117 15.17 -10.45 -4.76
N ASN A 118 15.37 -9.41 -3.95
CA ASN A 118 16.55 -9.30 -3.09
C ASN A 118 16.67 -10.46 -2.08
N GLU A 119 15.56 -11.00 -1.58
CA GLU A 119 15.59 -12.12 -0.63
C GLU A 119 15.77 -13.47 -1.33
N ILE A 120 15.22 -13.62 -2.54
CA ILE A 120 15.47 -14.77 -3.41
C ILE A 120 16.97 -14.87 -3.72
N ASP A 121 17.61 -13.78 -4.17
CA ASP A 121 19.04 -13.75 -4.48
C ASP A 121 19.90 -14.19 -3.29
N LYS A 122 19.56 -13.76 -2.08
CA LYS A 122 20.25 -14.16 -0.84
C LYS A 122 20.03 -15.62 -0.48
N THR A 123 18.87 -16.18 -0.81
CA THR A 123 18.46 -17.52 -0.41
C THR A 123 18.98 -18.59 -1.35
N LEU A 124 19.08 -18.29 -2.64
CA LEU A 124 19.62 -19.20 -3.66
C LEU A 124 21.08 -19.61 -3.39
N GLY A 125 21.87 -18.75 -2.76
CA GLY A 125 23.27 -19.03 -2.40
C GLY A 125 23.48 -19.69 -1.02
N ARG A 126 22.42 -19.91 -0.22
CA ARG A 126 22.55 -20.44 1.15
C ARG A 126 22.50 -21.97 1.18
N THR A 127 23.44 -22.57 1.91
CA THR A 127 23.36 -23.97 2.30
C THR A 127 22.94 -24.06 3.77
N TYR A 128 21.98 -24.94 4.06
CA TYR A 128 21.48 -25.12 5.42
C TYR A 128 22.09 -26.38 6.03
N ASN A 129 22.51 -26.29 7.29
CA ASN A 129 23.02 -27.44 8.03
C ASN A 129 21.93 -28.51 8.29
N ASN A 130 20.66 -28.08 8.38
CA ASN A 130 19.53 -28.98 8.50
C ASN A 130 19.15 -29.58 7.13
N GLN A 131 19.15 -30.90 7.04
CA GLN A 131 18.90 -31.64 5.80
C GLN A 131 17.50 -31.35 5.18
N TYR A 132 16.46 -31.18 6.00
CA TYR A 132 15.11 -30.87 5.52
C TYR A 132 15.03 -29.45 4.95
N LEU A 133 15.58 -28.47 5.67
CA LEU A 133 15.64 -27.09 5.19
C LEU A 133 16.50 -26.98 3.92
N ASN A 134 17.59 -27.72 3.85
CA ASN A 134 18.44 -27.75 2.66
C ASN A 134 17.75 -28.42 1.47
N ALA A 135 16.97 -29.49 1.69
CA ALA A 135 16.18 -30.12 0.65
C ALA A 135 15.11 -29.17 0.08
N ILE A 136 14.40 -28.45 0.95
CA ILE A 136 13.41 -27.44 0.54
C ILE A 136 14.10 -26.31 -0.24
N ASN A 137 15.23 -25.79 0.27
CA ASN A 137 15.96 -24.72 -0.42
C ASN A 137 16.44 -25.15 -1.81
N THR A 138 17.00 -26.36 -1.91
CA THR A 138 17.51 -26.89 -3.18
C THR A 138 16.38 -27.10 -4.18
N PHE A 139 15.22 -27.61 -3.74
CA PHE A 139 14.03 -27.77 -4.58
C PHE A 139 13.50 -26.42 -5.09
N LEU A 140 13.41 -25.42 -4.22
CA LEU A 140 12.97 -24.08 -4.59
C LEU A 140 13.96 -23.39 -5.54
N ALA A 141 15.26 -23.52 -5.29
CA ALA A 141 16.32 -22.96 -6.12
C ALA A 141 16.35 -23.57 -7.52
N ASP A 142 16.24 -24.88 -7.64
CA ASP A 142 16.17 -25.57 -8.92
C ASP A 142 14.93 -25.14 -9.72
N LYS A 143 13.76 -25.08 -9.07
CA LYS A 143 12.53 -24.60 -9.71
C LYS A 143 12.65 -23.15 -10.20
N TYR A 144 13.26 -22.27 -9.41
CA TYR A 144 13.49 -20.88 -9.80
C TYR A 144 14.43 -20.78 -11.01
N ASN A 145 15.56 -21.50 -10.99
CA ASN A 145 16.52 -21.51 -12.10
C ASN A 145 15.89 -21.96 -13.41
N ARG A 146 14.99 -22.95 -13.37
CA ARG A 146 14.26 -23.40 -14.56
C ARG A 146 13.29 -22.34 -15.09
N LEU A 147 12.67 -21.52 -14.23
CA LEU A 147 11.73 -20.48 -14.65
C LEU A 147 12.43 -19.25 -15.25
N VAL A 148 13.68 -18.97 -14.86
CA VAL A 148 14.45 -17.82 -15.36
C VAL A 148 15.16 -18.11 -16.69
N GLN A 149 15.36 -19.38 -17.06
CA GLN A 149 16.00 -19.79 -18.31
C GLN A 149 15.08 -19.82 -19.55
N TYR A 150 13.79 -19.52 -19.38
CA TYR A 150 12.80 -19.35 -20.47
C TYR A 150 12.29 -17.91 -20.49
#